data_AF-A0A8R2DPS0-F1
#
_entry.id   AF-A0A8R2DPS0-F1
#
_cell.length_a   1.000
_cell.length_b   1.000
_cell.length_c   1.000
_cell.angle_alpha   90.00
_cell.angle_beta   90.00
_cell.angle_gamma   90.00
#
_symmetry.space_group_name_H-M   'P 1'
#
loop_
_entity.id
_entity.type
_entity.pdbx_description
1 polymer ?
#
loop_
_entity_poly.entity_id
_entity_poly.type
_entity_poly.pdbx_seq_one_letter_code
_entity_poly.pdbx_strand_id
1 'polypeptide(L)'
;MACNENVVKNIANEVARECQSQNVAVDPDFVIYLIDLLLLNPKYGKLFTKTINRNNLQFFVGDCVDLLIRDSTSIKTLKMQFTIQTNYDKLQNLIDKHLDSIDNCLRPLVNEILDEEPNPDDEAQTKKLFRKISIFIILASGLGNPGVIITLKEGMAALESVFSWNDLKMFVALPRNEKLTQLNELMEIVSGVRIFNRDCKKGGEGIPDLPFDLVDAGKACLTAFSNSLITVMQRVNTLTTAIEDTVVIQDETGNVLIDVRRNSGLSNDDYNEIFQLLAFNRQYEVFTRKLLCDVETMLQRGAHYVDRVKKVLEELHDTVKYKTAVPTVTVYPLFAKLWQTWRAMQNTMYLVSTANRLMSVLTSIQEQTKIPYNVLDIMLSGKEILSDQERMCGRISMEDRLSLGALKNYVAYDSFSTPNDRYVQFLGFCAVCLGVGALIPSNMKIGLIKCQGRRYGFCSVKMAAKFSKDPQRYVNEVLEYARNNPHVINLLNIVEDAFSVKDIDNLITKHEPKTSTEHIYITEQRRWRLELRSRIRTSKQKPIR
;
A
#
# COMPACT_ATOMS: atom_id res chain seq x y z
N MET A 1 -24.76 14.92 8.13
CA MET A 1 -24.28 13.65 8.69
C MET A 1 -24.38 13.74 10.20
N ALA A 2 -24.98 12.77 10.89
CA ALA A 2 -25.11 12.81 12.35
C ALA A 2 -23.96 12.07 13.09
N CYS A 3 -23.06 11.38 12.38
CA CYS A 3 -21.77 10.96 12.92
C CYS A 3 -20.71 12.02 12.55
N ASN A 4 -20.47 12.97 13.45
CA ASN A 4 -19.41 13.96 13.33
C ASN A 4 -18.04 13.30 13.64
N GLU A 5 -16.91 13.84 13.19
CA GLU A 5 -15.57 13.31 13.50
C GLU A 5 -15.35 13.10 15.00
N ASN A 6 -15.90 13.98 15.84
CA ASN A 6 -15.83 13.85 17.29
C ASN A 6 -16.61 12.64 17.83
N VAL A 7 -17.71 12.26 17.18
CA VAL A 7 -18.48 11.05 17.54
C VAL A 7 -17.68 9.80 17.20
N VAL A 8 -17.10 9.74 15.99
CA VAL A 8 -16.25 8.61 15.58
C VAL A 8 -15.06 8.43 16.52
N LYS A 9 -14.38 9.53 16.90
CA LYS A 9 -13.28 9.49 17.88
C LYS A 9 -13.74 8.95 19.25
N ASN A 10 -14.91 9.35 19.72
CA ASN A 10 -15.44 8.85 20.99
C ASN A 10 -15.76 7.35 20.93
N ILE A 11 -16.38 6.89 19.84
CA ILE A 11 -16.65 5.46 19.61
C ILE A 11 -15.33 4.68 19.54
N ALA A 12 -14.33 5.18 18.81
CA ALA A 12 -13.03 4.54 18.70
C ALA A 12 -12.34 4.37 20.05
N ASN A 13 -12.38 5.39 20.91
CA ASN A 13 -11.85 5.32 22.27
C ASN A 13 -12.63 4.36 23.17
N GLU A 14 -13.94 4.20 22.97
CA GLU A 14 -14.75 3.21 23.68
C GLU A 14 -14.38 1.78 23.25
N VAL A 15 -14.35 1.51 21.94
CA VAL A 15 -13.92 0.24 21.36
C VAL A 15 -12.51 -0.15 21.83
N ALA A 16 -11.54 0.78 21.78
CA ALA A 16 -10.17 0.51 22.22
C ALA A 16 -10.10 0.15 23.72
N ARG A 17 -10.90 0.82 24.57
CA ARG A 17 -10.98 0.49 26.01
C ARG A 17 -11.61 -0.88 26.24
N GLU A 18 -12.66 -1.23 25.51
CA GLU A 18 -13.29 -2.55 25.62
C GLU A 18 -12.37 -3.67 25.14
N CYS A 19 -11.66 -3.50 24.02
CA CYS A 19 -10.63 -4.45 23.58
C CYS A 19 -9.51 -4.60 24.64
N GLN A 20 -9.06 -3.49 25.23
CA GLN A 20 -8.04 -3.51 26.27
C GLN A 20 -8.51 -4.29 27.52
N SER A 21 -9.79 -4.21 27.87
CA SER A 21 -10.37 -5.00 28.97
C SER A 21 -10.33 -6.52 28.72
N GLN A 22 -10.21 -6.92 27.45
CA GLN A 22 -10.04 -8.30 27.01
C GLN A 22 -8.58 -8.65 26.65
N ASN A 23 -7.61 -7.84 27.11
CA ASN A 23 -6.17 -7.97 26.86
C ASN A 23 -5.74 -7.83 25.38
N VAL A 24 -6.55 -7.14 24.57
CA VAL A 24 -6.20 -6.81 23.18
C VAL A 24 -5.94 -5.31 23.07
N ALA A 25 -4.67 -4.93 22.92
CA ALA A 25 -4.28 -3.53 22.70
C ALA A 25 -4.50 -3.15 21.22
N VAL A 26 -5.25 -2.07 20.99
CA VAL A 26 -5.55 -1.58 19.64
C VAL A 26 -5.28 -0.08 19.57
N ASP A 27 -4.65 0.35 18.48
CA ASP A 27 -4.44 1.75 18.15
C ASP A 27 -5.78 2.45 17.84
N PRO A 28 -6.18 3.49 18.58
CA PRO A 28 -7.42 4.23 18.32
C PRO A 28 -7.53 4.78 16.89
N ASP A 29 -6.42 5.18 16.26
CA ASP A 29 -6.43 5.71 14.89
C ASP A 29 -6.77 4.61 13.87
N PHE A 30 -6.32 3.37 14.13
CA PHE A 30 -6.74 2.20 13.34
C PHE A 30 -8.23 1.92 13.52
N VAL A 31 -8.77 2.09 14.74
CA VAL A 31 -10.21 1.90 15.00
C VAL A 31 -11.05 2.94 14.25
N ILE A 32 -10.61 4.20 14.18
CA ILE A 32 -11.28 5.24 13.38
C ILE A 32 -11.34 4.81 11.91
N TYR A 33 -10.21 4.38 11.35
CA TYR A 33 -10.14 3.88 9.97
C TYR A 33 -11.08 2.70 9.72
N LEU A 34 -11.18 1.75 10.66
CA LEU A 34 -12.11 0.62 10.58
C LEU A 34 -13.57 1.11 10.59
N ILE A 35 -13.92 2.01 11.52
CA ILE A 35 -15.28 2.55 11.65
C ILE A 35 -15.69 3.25 10.35
N ASP A 36 -14.82 4.07 9.76
CA ASP A 36 -15.13 4.79 8.52
C ASP A 36 -15.50 3.85 7.37
N LEU A 37 -14.81 2.71 7.25
CA LEU A 37 -15.13 1.68 6.26
C LEU A 37 -16.43 0.94 6.59
N LEU A 38 -16.66 0.61 7.86
CA LEU A 38 -17.89 -0.08 8.29
C LEU A 38 -19.14 0.79 8.08
N LEU A 39 -19.03 2.11 8.25
CA LEU A 39 -20.12 3.06 8.03
C LEU A 39 -20.55 3.16 6.54
N LEU A 40 -19.77 2.62 5.60
CA LEU A 40 -20.18 2.48 4.19
C LEU A 40 -21.24 1.38 4.00
N ASN A 41 -21.41 0.48 4.98
CA ASN A 41 -22.47 -0.52 4.96
C ASN A 41 -23.75 0.07 5.59
N PRO A 42 -24.91 0.02 4.91
CA PRO A 42 -26.18 0.53 5.44
C PRO A 42 -26.57 -0.13 6.79
N LYS A 43 -26.15 -1.38 7.04
CA LYS A 43 -26.30 -2.08 8.34
C LYS A 43 -25.80 -1.22 9.51
N TYR A 44 -24.71 -0.49 9.32
CA TYR A 44 -24.07 0.33 10.35
C TYR A 44 -24.32 1.82 10.14
N GLY A 45 -24.20 2.33 8.91
CA GLY A 45 -24.36 3.76 8.60
C GLY A 45 -25.74 4.31 9.00
N LYS A 46 -26.79 3.49 8.90
CA LYS A 46 -28.15 3.91 9.25
C LYS A 46 -28.42 3.99 10.76
N LEU A 47 -27.58 3.37 11.58
CA LEU A 47 -27.70 3.43 13.04
C LEU A 47 -27.56 4.87 13.57
N PHE A 48 -26.92 5.75 12.81
CA PHE A 48 -26.54 7.11 13.20
C PHE A 48 -27.18 8.21 12.32
N THR A 49 -28.20 7.93 11.50
CA THR A 49 -28.73 8.94 10.53
C THR A 49 -29.65 9.99 11.14
N LYS A 50 -30.39 9.65 12.20
CA LYS A 50 -31.39 10.54 12.83
C LYS A 50 -30.97 11.02 14.22
N THR A 51 -30.65 10.09 15.12
CA THR A 51 -30.18 10.35 16.50
C THR A 51 -29.36 9.18 17.00
N ILE A 52 -28.32 9.42 17.80
CA ILE A 52 -27.53 8.36 18.43
C ILE A 52 -28.39 7.70 19.52
N ASN A 53 -28.82 6.45 19.28
CA ASN A 53 -29.49 5.61 20.27
C ASN A 53 -28.43 4.77 21.00
N ARG A 54 -28.48 4.72 22.34
CA ARG A 54 -27.58 3.92 23.17
C ARG A 54 -27.54 2.44 22.78
N ASN A 55 -28.69 1.85 22.43
CA ASN A 55 -28.75 0.44 22.01
C ASN A 55 -28.03 0.21 20.67
N ASN A 56 -28.22 1.13 19.73
CA ASN A 56 -27.55 1.07 18.42
C ASN A 56 -26.04 1.27 18.55
N LEU A 57 -25.63 2.20 19.43
CA LEU A 57 -24.22 2.43 19.74
C LEU A 57 -23.58 1.18 20.37
N GLN A 58 -24.21 0.61 21.40
CA GLN A 58 -23.71 -0.59 22.06
C GLN A 58 -23.62 -1.79 21.10
N PHE A 59 -24.60 -1.96 20.22
CA PHE A 59 -24.55 -2.97 19.16
C PHE A 59 -23.35 -2.76 18.22
N PHE A 60 -23.14 -1.53 17.75
CA PHE A 60 -22.04 -1.22 16.84
C PHE A 60 -20.66 -1.36 17.50
N VAL A 61 -20.51 -0.90 18.75
CA VAL A 61 -19.29 -1.08 19.55
C VAL A 61 -19.01 -2.57 19.74
N GLY A 62 -20.02 -3.37 20.11
CA GLY A 62 -19.89 -4.82 20.26
C GLY A 62 -19.41 -5.51 18.98
N ASP A 63 -20.02 -5.21 17.84
CA ASP A 63 -19.60 -5.75 16.53
C ASP A 63 -18.13 -5.36 16.21
N CYS A 64 -17.71 -4.14 16.52
CA CYS A 64 -16.32 -3.70 16.31
C CYS A 64 -15.33 -4.44 17.23
N VAL A 65 -15.68 -4.58 18.50
CA VAL A 65 -14.86 -5.28 19.51
C VAL A 65 -14.71 -6.76 19.14
N ASP A 66 -15.79 -7.42 18.74
CA ASP A 66 -15.78 -8.81 18.28
C ASP A 66 -14.88 -9.01 17.04
N LEU A 67 -14.96 -8.09 16.07
CA LEU A 67 -14.09 -8.11 14.89
C LEU A 67 -12.61 -7.99 15.28
N LEU A 68 -12.27 -7.05 16.16
CA LEU A 68 -10.89 -6.79 16.58
C LEU A 68 -10.30 -7.91 17.43
N ILE A 69 -11.11 -8.56 18.29
CA ILE A 69 -10.68 -9.69 19.12
C ILE A 69 -10.47 -10.96 18.29
N ARG A 70 -11.32 -11.21 17.30
CA ARG A 70 -11.15 -12.36 16.39
C ARG A 70 -9.83 -12.31 15.61
N ASP A 71 -9.32 -11.11 15.34
CA ASP A 71 -8.06 -10.85 14.61
C ASP A 71 -7.92 -11.71 13.34
N SER A 72 -9.01 -11.80 12.59
CA SER A 72 -9.09 -12.59 11.36
C SER A 72 -8.13 -12.04 10.29
N THR A 73 -7.86 -12.86 9.27
CA THR A 73 -7.01 -12.46 8.14
C THR A 73 -7.53 -11.20 7.43
N SER A 74 -8.83 -10.97 7.42
CA SER A 74 -9.43 -9.70 6.96
C SER A 74 -9.01 -8.48 7.81
N ILE A 75 -8.96 -8.59 9.15
CA ILE A 75 -8.48 -7.52 10.03
C ILE A 75 -6.98 -7.27 9.81
N LYS A 76 -6.18 -8.32 9.62
CA LYS A 76 -4.76 -8.19 9.26
C LYS A 76 -4.57 -7.48 7.93
N THR A 77 -5.45 -7.73 6.96
CA THR A 77 -5.46 -7.00 5.68
C THR A 77 -5.72 -5.51 5.90
N LEU A 78 -6.70 -5.16 6.75
CA LEU A 78 -7.01 -3.77 7.10
C LEU A 78 -5.85 -3.09 7.85
N LYS A 79 -5.21 -3.78 8.81
CA LYS A 79 -4.03 -3.27 9.52
C LYS A 79 -2.89 -2.93 8.55
N MET A 80 -2.64 -3.79 7.57
CA MET A 80 -1.66 -3.56 6.52
C MET A 80 -2.02 -2.35 5.62
N GLN A 81 -3.29 -2.22 5.23
CA GLN A 81 -3.77 -1.06 4.48
C GLN A 81 -3.59 0.24 5.27
N PHE A 82 -4.02 0.26 6.54
CA PHE A 82 -3.87 1.39 7.44
C PHE A 82 -2.40 1.78 7.64
N THR A 83 -1.52 0.80 7.85
CA THR A 83 -0.08 1.01 8.04
C THR A 83 0.53 1.76 6.86
N ILE A 84 0.26 1.29 5.63
CA ILE A 84 0.78 1.92 4.42
C ILE A 84 0.15 3.30 4.20
N GLN A 85 -1.16 3.44 4.41
CA GLN A 85 -1.85 4.72 4.22
C GLN A 85 -1.36 5.82 5.18
N THR A 86 -1.02 5.47 6.42
CA THR A 86 -0.58 6.43 7.44
C THR A 86 0.92 6.73 7.36
N ASN A 87 1.74 5.76 6.96
CA ASN A 87 3.19 5.87 7.02
C ASN A 87 3.88 6.03 5.65
N TYR A 88 3.16 5.90 4.54
CA TYR A 88 3.75 5.94 3.20
C TYR A 88 2.97 6.86 2.25
N ASP A 89 3.53 8.05 2.06
CA ASP A 89 3.02 9.09 1.17
C ASP A 89 3.93 9.22 -0.08
N LYS A 90 3.69 10.23 -0.91
CA LYS A 90 4.64 10.65 -1.96
C LYS A 90 6.02 10.86 -1.35
N LEU A 91 7.04 10.37 -2.05
CA LEU A 91 8.42 10.40 -1.57
C LEU A 91 8.89 11.81 -1.14
N GLN A 92 8.45 12.86 -1.85
CA GLN A 92 8.79 14.24 -1.49
C GLN A 92 8.17 14.66 -0.15
N ASN A 93 6.90 14.34 0.09
CA ASN A 93 6.23 14.66 1.35
C ASN A 93 6.90 13.96 2.55
N LEU A 94 7.46 12.76 2.35
CA LEU A 94 8.22 12.04 3.38
C LEU A 94 9.52 12.77 3.70
N ILE A 95 10.22 13.29 2.70
CA ILE A 95 11.42 14.12 2.89
C ILE A 95 11.05 15.39 3.63
N ASP A 96 10.03 16.12 3.19
CA ASP A 96 9.65 17.41 3.78
C ASP A 96 9.29 17.25 5.26
N LYS A 97 8.46 16.24 5.61
CA LYS A 97 8.15 15.90 7.01
C LYS A 97 9.39 15.57 7.85
N HIS A 98 10.36 14.87 7.26
CA HIS A 98 11.61 14.55 7.95
C HIS A 98 12.46 15.80 8.21
N LEU A 99 12.58 16.68 7.22
CA LEU A 99 13.31 17.94 7.34
C LEU A 99 12.65 18.85 8.37
N ASP A 100 11.32 19.01 8.31
CA ASP A 100 10.55 19.78 9.29
C ASP A 100 10.74 19.25 10.72
N SER A 101 10.83 17.92 10.89
CA SER A 101 11.09 17.32 12.20
C SER A 101 12.48 17.67 12.73
N ILE A 102 13.49 17.73 11.88
CA ILE A 102 14.84 18.16 12.27
C ILE A 102 14.82 19.63 12.65
N ASP A 103 14.21 20.48 11.83
CA ASP A 103 14.13 21.93 12.07
C ASP A 103 13.37 22.25 13.37
N ASN A 104 12.27 21.55 13.64
CA ASN A 104 11.53 21.68 14.89
C ASN A 104 12.37 21.27 16.11
N CYS A 105 13.19 20.23 15.98
CA CYS A 105 14.09 19.77 17.05
C CYS A 105 15.21 20.78 17.34
N LEU A 106 15.75 21.43 16.29
CA LEU A 106 16.87 22.37 16.40
C LEU A 106 16.43 23.81 16.69
N ARG A 107 15.14 24.13 16.55
CA ARG A 107 14.59 25.48 16.76
C ARG A 107 14.99 26.13 18.09
N PRO A 108 15.04 25.43 19.25
CA PRO A 108 15.50 26.04 20.50
C PRO A 108 16.95 26.54 20.41
N LEU A 109 17.86 25.72 19.85
CA LEU A 109 19.26 26.09 19.67
C LEU A 109 19.43 27.23 18.67
N VAL A 110 18.64 27.22 17.58
CA VAL A 110 18.62 28.32 16.61
C VAL A 110 18.20 29.61 17.30
N ASN A 111 17.10 29.60 18.07
CA ASN A 111 16.64 30.79 18.79
C ASN A 111 17.73 31.31 19.75
N GLU A 112 18.37 30.42 20.53
CA GLU A 112 19.49 30.81 21.39
C GLU A 112 20.62 31.51 20.61
N ILE A 113 21.02 30.99 19.45
CA ILE A 113 22.07 31.61 18.62
C ILE A 113 21.65 32.99 18.11
N LEU A 114 20.40 33.13 17.68
CA LEU A 114 19.89 34.38 17.10
C LEU A 114 19.71 35.49 18.14
N ASP A 115 19.36 35.12 19.37
CA ASP A 115 19.07 36.01 20.49
C ASP A 115 20.30 36.34 21.36
N GLU A 116 21.44 35.67 21.14
CA GLU A 116 22.65 35.91 21.95
C GLU A 116 23.37 37.20 21.50
N GLU A 117 23.54 38.12 22.45
CA GLU A 117 24.25 39.40 22.28
C GLU A 117 25.48 39.44 23.22
N PRO A 118 26.54 38.69 22.91
CA PRO A 118 27.74 38.67 23.73
C PRO A 118 28.40 40.05 23.73
N ASN A 119 28.92 40.48 24.89
CA ASN A 119 29.75 41.68 24.95
C ASN A 119 31.00 41.47 24.04
N PRO A 120 31.29 42.37 23.08
CA PRO A 120 32.42 42.23 22.16
C PRO A 120 33.79 42.09 22.84
N ASP A 121 33.92 42.57 24.07
CA ASP A 121 35.14 42.50 24.88
C ASP A 121 35.19 41.26 25.79
N ASP A 122 34.07 40.52 25.92
CA ASP A 122 34.01 39.24 26.63
C ASP A 122 34.32 38.09 25.67
N GLU A 123 35.60 37.70 25.67
CA GLU A 123 36.10 36.61 24.84
C GLU A 123 35.43 35.25 25.17
N ALA A 124 35.02 35.03 26.42
CA ALA A 124 34.41 33.78 26.85
C ALA A 124 32.98 33.64 26.29
N GLN A 125 32.19 34.72 26.33
CA GLN A 125 30.85 34.74 25.73
C GLN A 125 30.91 34.59 24.20
N THR A 126 31.87 35.25 23.56
CA THR A 126 32.07 35.17 22.11
C THR A 126 32.46 33.75 21.68
N LYS A 127 33.39 33.09 22.40
CA LYS A 127 33.75 31.68 22.18
C LYS A 127 32.58 30.73 22.38
N LYS A 128 31.70 31.01 23.35
CA LYS A 128 30.50 30.21 23.61
C LYS A 128 29.52 30.29 22.43
N LEU A 129 29.25 31.47 21.88
CA LEU A 129 28.38 31.64 20.71
C LEU A 129 28.96 30.93 19.48
N PHE A 130 30.26 31.11 19.20
CA PHE A 130 30.94 30.42 18.10
C PHE A 130 30.81 28.89 18.21
N ARG A 131 30.98 28.35 19.42
CA ARG A 131 30.78 26.93 19.72
C ARG A 131 29.33 26.50 19.47
N LYS A 132 28.33 27.29 19.87
CA LYS A 132 26.90 26.98 19.61
C LYS A 132 26.61 26.91 18.11
N ILE A 133 27.13 27.84 17.31
CA ILE A 133 27.00 27.83 15.85
C ILE A 133 27.59 26.53 15.29
N SER A 134 28.80 26.15 15.71
CA SER A 134 29.40 24.89 15.28
C SER A 134 28.57 23.65 15.68
N ILE A 135 28.04 23.62 16.91
CA ILE A 135 27.13 22.55 17.36
C ILE A 135 25.88 22.47 16.49
N PHE A 136 25.25 23.61 16.19
CA PHE A 136 24.08 23.67 15.31
C PHE A 136 24.41 23.09 13.93
N ILE A 137 25.52 23.50 13.32
CA ILE A 137 25.93 23.03 11.99
C ILE A 137 26.12 21.50 12.00
N ILE A 138 26.84 20.95 12.99
CA ILE A 138 27.07 19.50 13.10
C ILE A 138 25.74 18.73 13.22
N LEU A 139 24.81 19.22 14.04
CA LEU A 139 23.51 18.58 14.24
C LEU A 139 22.60 18.71 13.00
N ALA A 140 22.48 19.90 12.43
CA ALA A 140 21.65 20.18 11.27
C ALA A 140 22.12 19.40 10.04
N SER A 141 23.43 19.24 9.89
CA SER A 141 24.02 18.52 8.77
C SER A 141 24.04 16.99 8.97
N GLY A 142 23.88 16.52 10.21
CA GLY A 142 24.01 15.10 10.55
C GLY A 142 25.40 14.52 10.30
N LEU A 143 26.44 15.37 10.29
CA LEU A 143 27.83 14.97 9.99
C LEU A 143 28.60 14.62 11.29
N GLY A 144 28.03 13.77 12.12
CA GLY A 144 28.62 13.31 13.38
C GLY A 144 27.94 13.85 14.64
N ASN A 145 28.53 13.56 15.80
CA ASN A 145 27.98 13.90 17.12
C ASN A 145 28.82 15.01 17.79
N PRO A 146 28.26 16.20 18.10
CA PRO A 146 29.00 17.29 18.74
C PRO A 146 29.43 16.99 20.18
N GLY A 147 28.91 15.93 20.82
CA GLY A 147 29.39 15.43 22.11
C GLY A 147 30.77 14.77 22.03
N VAL A 148 31.22 14.38 20.83
CA VAL A 148 32.57 13.84 20.60
C VAL A 148 33.54 15.01 20.39
N ILE A 149 34.57 15.09 21.23
CA ILE A 149 35.53 16.20 21.25
C ILE A 149 36.20 16.42 19.89
N ILE A 150 36.56 15.33 19.20
CA ILE A 150 37.22 15.38 17.89
C ILE A 150 36.28 15.99 16.84
N THR A 151 35.06 15.46 16.73
CA THR A 151 34.03 15.98 15.81
C THR A 151 33.74 17.46 16.05
N LEU A 152 33.63 17.90 17.31
CA LEU A 152 33.43 19.31 17.64
C LEU A 152 34.63 20.16 17.25
N LYS A 153 35.87 19.71 17.51
CA LYS A 153 37.09 20.43 17.10
C LYS A 153 37.18 20.58 15.59
N GLU A 154 36.89 19.52 14.84
CA GLU A 154 36.85 19.57 13.37
C GLU A 154 35.77 20.51 12.87
N GLY A 155 34.58 20.50 13.48
CA GLY A 155 33.49 21.40 13.15
C GLY A 155 33.84 22.87 13.42
N MET A 156 34.52 23.15 14.54
CA MET A 156 34.98 24.51 14.85
C MET A 156 36.07 24.98 13.89
N ALA A 157 37.03 24.11 13.55
CA ALA A 157 38.08 24.44 12.59
C ALA A 157 37.52 24.66 11.17
N ALA A 158 36.51 23.88 10.77
CA ALA A 158 35.82 24.09 9.49
C ALA A 158 35.06 25.42 9.49
N LEU A 159 34.36 25.75 10.58
CA LEU A 159 33.69 27.04 10.74
C LEU A 159 34.69 28.20 10.67
N GLU A 160 35.81 28.13 11.39
CA GLU A 160 36.84 29.17 11.42
C GLU A 160 37.50 29.42 10.05
N SER A 161 37.56 28.41 9.19
CA SER A 161 38.07 28.57 7.82
C SER A 161 37.12 29.32 6.87
N VAL A 162 35.84 29.46 7.26
CA VAL A 162 34.79 30.12 6.47
C VAL A 162 34.32 31.42 7.14
N PHE A 163 34.37 31.46 8.46
CA PHE A 163 33.76 32.48 9.30
C PHE A 163 34.68 32.80 10.48
N SER A 164 35.30 33.98 10.41
CA SER A 164 36.27 34.41 11.39
C SER A 164 35.62 35.01 12.65
N TRP A 165 36.44 35.20 13.69
CA TRP A 165 36.02 35.93 14.90
C TRP A 165 35.58 37.37 14.62
N ASN A 166 36.09 38.01 13.57
CA ASN A 166 35.66 39.34 13.17
C ASN A 166 34.28 39.29 12.50
N ASP A 167 34.01 38.26 11.71
CA ASP A 167 32.69 38.05 11.09
C ASP A 167 31.62 37.76 12.14
N LEU A 168 31.99 37.10 13.25
CA LEU A 168 31.09 36.90 14.39
C LEU A 168 30.63 38.22 15.02
N LYS A 169 31.50 39.24 15.10
CA LYS A 169 31.12 40.57 15.61
C LYS A 169 30.09 41.23 14.68
N MET A 170 30.26 41.08 13.37
CA MET A 170 29.31 41.60 12.39
C MET A 170 27.99 40.84 12.43
N PHE A 171 28.03 39.51 12.56
CA PHE A 171 26.85 38.65 12.70
C PHE A 171 25.97 39.07 13.88
N VAL A 172 26.56 39.36 15.04
CA VAL A 172 25.80 39.77 16.24
C VAL A 172 24.99 41.06 15.99
N ALA A 173 25.51 41.97 15.16
CA ALA A 173 24.86 43.23 14.82
C ALA A 173 23.76 43.11 13.75
N LEU A 174 23.62 41.96 13.09
CA LEU A 174 22.61 41.76 12.05
C LEU A 174 21.19 41.66 12.63
N PRO A 175 20.16 42.07 11.86
CA PRO A 175 18.78 41.76 12.17
C PRO A 175 18.55 40.24 12.26
N ARG A 176 17.59 39.81 13.09
CA ARG A 176 17.29 38.38 13.33
C ARG A 176 17.10 37.57 12.04
N ASN A 177 16.40 38.11 11.06
CA ASN A 177 16.15 37.42 9.79
C ASN A 177 17.44 37.23 8.98
N GLU A 178 18.33 38.22 8.97
CA GLU A 178 19.63 38.15 8.29
C GLU A 178 20.57 37.19 9.03
N LYS A 179 20.56 37.18 10.37
CA LYS A 179 21.27 36.17 11.17
C LYS A 179 20.84 34.76 10.79
N LEU A 180 19.53 34.51 10.63
CA LEU A 180 19.02 33.20 10.23
C LEU A 180 19.49 32.81 8.82
N THR A 181 19.42 33.73 7.85
CA THR A 181 19.93 33.50 6.50
C THR A 181 21.43 33.17 6.52
N GLN A 182 22.24 33.97 7.20
CA GLN A 182 23.68 33.73 7.31
C GLN A 182 23.99 32.41 8.03
N LEU A 183 23.24 32.06 9.08
CA LEU A 183 23.41 30.79 9.80
C LEU A 183 23.14 29.58 8.88
N ASN A 184 22.13 29.66 8.02
CA ASN A 184 21.83 28.60 7.04
C ASN A 184 22.91 28.52 5.95
N GLU A 185 23.40 29.65 5.45
CA GLU A 185 24.51 29.67 4.47
C GLU A 185 25.79 29.07 5.07
N LEU A 186 26.12 29.44 6.31
CA LEU A 186 27.25 28.86 7.04
C LEU A 186 27.07 27.35 7.22
N MET A 187 25.87 26.89 7.54
CA MET A 187 25.58 25.46 7.64
C MET A 187 25.90 24.72 6.34
N GLU A 188 25.51 25.25 5.18
CA GLU A 188 25.81 24.61 3.89
C GLU A 188 27.31 24.59 3.58
N ILE A 189 27.96 25.75 3.69
CA ILE A 189 29.38 25.89 3.29
C ILE A 189 30.27 25.08 4.23
N VAL A 190 30.09 25.21 5.55
CA VAL A 190 30.91 24.51 6.56
C VAL A 190 30.69 22.99 6.47
N SER A 191 29.47 22.53 6.21
CA SER A 191 29.22 21.11 5.97
C SER A 191 29.96 20.59 4.74
N GLY A 192 29.98 21.36 3.65
CA GLY A 192 30.78 21.07 2.46
C GLY A 192 32.28 20.98 2.76
N VAL A 193 32.83 21.93 3.54
CA VAL A 193 34.23 21.90 3.98
C VAL A 193 34.54 20.63 4.77
N ARG A 194 33.65 20.23 5.69
CA ARG A 194 33.85 19.00 6.48
C ARG A 194 33.86 17.73 5.60
N ILE A 195 32.97 17.65 4.61
CA ILE A 195 32.94 16.52 3.65
C ILE A 195 34.23 16.51 2.82
N PHE A 196 34.69 17.66 2.33
CA PHE A 196 35.94 17.75 1.58
C PHE A 196 37.17 17.39 2.43
N ASN A 197 37.21 17.83 3.70
CA ASN A 197 38.29 17.49 4.62
C ASN A 197 38.36 15.99 4.92
N ARG A 198 37.20 15.31 4.98
CA ARG A 198 37.13 13.84 5.04
C ARG A 198 37.78 13.20 3.82
N ASP A 199 37.43 13.66 2.61
CA ASP A 199 38.01 13.13 1.36
C ASP A 199 39.54 13.33 1.31
N CYS A 200 40.01 14.47 1.81
CA CYS A 200 41.44 14.78 1.97
C CYS A 200 42.14 14.02 3.11
N LYS A 201 41.43 13.19 3.89
CA LYS A 201 41.94 12.49 5.08
C LYS A 201 42.52 13.43 6.14
N LYS A 202 41.96 14.63 6.26
CA LYS A 202 42.34 15.68 7.24
C LYS A 202 41.33 15.84 8.37
N GLY A 203 40.35 14.96 8.43
CA GLY A 203 39.27 14.94 9.41
C GLY A 203 38.15 14.02 8.92
N GLY A 204 36.93 14.26 9.37
CA GLY A 204 35.74 13.49 8.98
C GLY A 204 35.29 12.50 10.04
N GLU A 205 35.73 12.67 11.28
CA GLU A 205 35.32 11.82 12.40
C GLU A 205 33.79 11.86 12.56
N GLY A 206 33.16 10.68 12.53
CA GLY A 206 31.72 10.52 12.62
C GLY A 206 30.93 10.85 11.34
N ILE A 207 31.58 11.13 10.21
CA ILE A 207 30.90 11.28 8.92
C ILE A 207 30.71 9.89 8.29
N PRO A 208 29.47 9.44 8.02
CA PRO A 208 29.20 8.12 7.46
C PRO A 208 29.73 7.99 6.03
N ASP A 209 30.02 6.76 5.59
CA ASP A 209 30.36 6.49 4.19
C ASP A 209 29.11 6.34 3.33
N LEU A 210 28.34 7.42 3.29
CA LEU A 210 27.04 7.45 2.67
C LEU A 210 27.02 6.95 1.21
N PRO A 211 28.03 7.22 0.35
CA PRO A 211 28.08 6.62 -0.98
C PRO A 211 28.10 5.08 -0.99
N PHE A 212 28.87 4.47 -0.07
CA PHE A 212 28.93 3.02 0.08
C PHE A 212 27.65 2.50 0.73
N ASP A 213 27.27 3.08 1.87
CA ASP A 213 26.11 2.66 2.67
C ASP A 213 24.83 2.67 1.83
N LEU A 214 24.63 3.69 0.99
CA LEU A 214 23.44 3.83 0.16
C LEU A 214 23.34 2.71 -0.89
N VAL A 215 24.46 2.38 -1.52
CA VAL A 215 24.51 1.31 -2.52
C VAL A 215 24.30 -0.05 -1.86
N ASP A 216 24.93 -0.28 -0.71
CA ASP A 216 24.82 -1.55 0.02
C ASP A 216 23.41 -1.77 0.58
N ALA A 217 22.90 -0.81 1.35
CA ALA A 217 21.55 -0.87 1.93
C ALA A 217 20.47 -1.01 0.85
N GLY A 218 20.62 -0.28 -0.26
CA GLY A 218 19.69 -0.38 -1.37
C GLY A 218 19.70 -1.75 -2.05
N LYS A 219 20.87 -2.34 -2.32
CA LYS A 219 20.97 -3.70 -2.88
C LYS A 219 20.36 -4.75 -1.96
N ALA A 220 20.62 -4.64 -0.66
CA ALA A 220 20.03 -5.52 0.34
C ALA A 220 18.49 -5.41 0.33
N CYS A 221 17.98 -4.18 0.29
CA CYS A 221 16.54 -3.89 0.25
C CYS A 221 15.87 -4.47 -1.02
N LEU A 222 16.45 -4.25 -2.21
CA LEU A 222 15.95 -4.82 -3.47
C LEU A 222 15.89 -6.34 -3.43
N THR A 223 16.93 -6.99 -2.91
CA THR A 223 17.01 -8.45 -2.82
C THR A 223 15.92 -8.99 -1.89
N ALA A 224 15.78 -8.39 -0.70
CA ALA A 224 14.76 -8.78 0.27
C ALA A 224 13.34 -8.62 -0.30
N PHE A 225 13.06 -7.50 -0.97
CA PHE A 225 11.74 -7.21 -1.51
C PHE A 225 11.41 -8.11 -2.69
N SER A 226 12.39 -8.38 -3.56
CA SER A 226 12.23 -9.31 -4.69
C SER A 226 11.94 -10.73 -4.21
N ASN A 227 12.65 -11.21 -3.19
CA ASN A 227 12.41 -12.53 -2.60
C ASN A 227 11.02 -12.63 -1.95
N SER A 228 10.59 -11.57 -1.26
CA SER A 228 9.25 -11.52 -0.69
C SER A 228 8.17 -11.51 -1.78
N LEU A 229 8.41 -10.75 -2.87
CA LEU A 229 7.50 -10.69 -4.01
C LEU A 229 7.33 -12.05 -4.68
N ILE A 230 8.42 -12.78 -4.94
CA ILE A 230 8.37 -14.14 -5.52
C ILE A 230 7.53 -15.06 -4.62
N THR A 231 7.77 -15.00 -3.31
CA THR A 231 7.07 -15.84 -2.32
C THR A 231 5.57 -15.54 -2.28
N VAL A 232 5.18 -14.25 -2.22
CA VAL A 232 3.76 -13.88 -2.19
C VAL A 232 3.07 -14.18 -3.52
N MET A 233 3.75 -13.99 -4.66
CA MET A 233 3.21 -14.36 -5.98
C MET A 233 2.88 -15.85 -6.07
N GLN A 234 3.77 -16.72 -5.56
CA GLN A 234 3.49 -18.16 -5.49
C GLN A 234 2.25 -18.46 -4.64
N ARG A 235 2.14 -17.85 -3.44
CA ARG A 235 0.96 -18.02 -2.58
C ARG A 235 -0.32 -17.54 -3.26
N VAL A 236 -0.27 -16.38 -3.90
CA VAL A 236 -1.38 -15.80 -4.66
C VAL A 236 -1.82 -16.75 -5.78
N ASN A 237 -0.89 -17.30 -6.55
CA ASN A 237 -1.19 -18.25 -7.62
C ASN A 237 -1.87 -19.52 -7.07
N THR A 238 -1.35 -20.08 -5.98
CA THR A 238 -1.92 -21.25 -5.31
C THR A 238 -3.34 -20.97 -4.80
N LEU A 239 -3.55 -19.88 -4.08
CA LEU A 239 -4.84 -19.53 -3.50
C LEU A 239 -5.88 -19.18 -4.57
N THR A 240 -5.45 -18.52 -5.66
CA THR A 240 -6.35 -18.24 -6.81
C THR A 240 -6.79 -19.54 -7.47
N THR A 241 -5.88 -20.50 -7.68
CA THR A 241 -6.18 -21.84 -8.22
C THR A 241 -7.18 -22.60 -7.34
N ALA A 242 -7.03 -22.49 -6.01
CA ALA A 242 -7.91 -23.15 -5.06
C ALA A 242 -9.38 -22.72 -5.24
N ILE A 243 -9.62 -21.43 -5.45
CA ILE A 243 -10.98 -20.86 -5.49
C ILE A 243 -11.59 -20.75 -6.90
N GLU A 244 -10.80 -20.69 -7.98
CA GLU A 244 -11.31 -20.26 -9.29
C GLU A 244 -12.44 -21.15 -9.85
N ASP A 245 -12.35 -22.46 -9.65
CA ASP A 245 -13.38 -23.42 -10.08
C ASP A 245 -14.60 -23.50 -9.17
N THR A 246 -14.57 -22.84 -8.01
CA THR A 246 -15.69 -22.86 -7.06
C THR A 246 -16.77 -21.85 -7.44
N VAL A 247 -16.48 -20.90 -8.34
CA VAL A 247 -17.41 -19.85 -8.73
C VAL A 247 -18.26 -20.30 -9.92
N VAL A 248 -19.55 -20.48 -9.69
CA VAL A 248 -20.51 -20.92 -10.71
C VAL A 248 -21.58 -19.86 -10.92
N ILE A 249 -21.88 -19.56 -12.18
CA ILE A 249 -23.02 -18.72 -12.57
C ILE A 249 -24.18 -19.59 -13.05
N GLN A 250 -25.33 -19.46 -12.37
CA GLN A 250 -26.56 -20.17 -12.72
C GLN A 250 -27.13 -19.65 -14.05
N ASP A 251 -27.56 -20.58 -14.90
CA ASP A 251 -27.96 -20.20 -16.24
C ASP A 251 -29.33 -19.54 -16.31
N GLU A 252 -30.30 -19.98 -15.50
CA GLU A 252 -31.66 -19.40 -15.50
C GLU A 252 -31.73 -18.04 -14.79
N THR A 253 -31.05 -17.90 -13.65
CA THR A 253 -31.17 -16.74 -12.76
C THR A 253 -30.05 -15.72 -12.94
N GLY A 254 -28.91 -16.14 -13.50
CA GLY A 254 -27.68 -15.34 -13.55
C GLY A 254 -27.00 -15.15 -12.19
N ASN A 255 -27.47 -15.84 -11.13
CA ASN A 255 -26.89 -15.75 -9.79
C ASN A 255 -25.48 -16.34 -9.77
N VAL A 256 -24.55 -15.62 -9.15
CA VAL A 256 -23.20 -16.11 -8.84
C VAL A 256 -23.24 -16.85 -7.52
N LEU A 257 -22.80 -18.10 -7.53
CA LEU A 257 -22.80 -19.00 -6.40
C LEU A 257 -21.40 -19.56 -6.17
N ILE A 258 -21.14 -19.91 -4.92
CA ILE A 258 -19.99 -20.71 -4.53
C ILE A 258 -20.45 -22.16 -4.48
N ASP A 259 -19.94 -22.99 -5.39
CA ASP A 259 -20.13 -24.44 -5.40
C ASP A 259 -18.88 -25.10 -4.84
N VAL A 260 -18.78 -25.11 -3.51
CA VAL A 260 -17.76 -25.88 -2.82
C VAL A 260 -18.14 -27.36 -3.01
N ARG A 261 -17.36 -28.10 -3.83
CA ARG A 261 -17.67 -29.47 -4.30
C ARG A 261 -18.44 -30.27 -3.23
N ARG A 262 -19.73 -30.54 -3.48
CA ARG A 262 -20.64 -31.16 -2.48
C ARG A 262 -20.15 -32.48 -1.87
N ASN A 263 -19.22 -33.17 -2.52
CA ASN A 263 -18.64 -34.44 -2.07
C ASN A 263 -17.27 -34.29 -1.38
N SER A 264 -16.74 -33.08 -1.19
CA SER A 264 -15.41 -32.85 -0.57
C SER A 264 -15.46 -32.55 0.92
N GLY A 265 -16.64 -32.44 1.54
CA GLY A 265 -16.79 -32.14 2.97
C GLY A 265 -16.43 -30.70 3.37
N LEU A 266 -16.23 -29.82 2.39
CA LEU A 266 -15.87 -28.41 2.61
C LEU A 266 -17.14 -27.55 2.75
N SER A 267 -17.03 -26.49 3.55
CA SER A 267 -18.09 -25.52 3.86
C SER A 267 -17.85 -24.17 3.18
N ASN A 268 -18.84 -23.28 3.26
CA ASN A 268 -18.66 -21.89 2.85
C ASN A 268 -17.67 -21.13 3.74
N ASP A 269 -17.50 -21.55 5.00
CA ASP A 269 -16.53 -20.95 5.91
C ASP A 269 -15.11 -21.29 5.49
N ASP A 270 -14.87 -22.52 5.01
CA ASP A 270 -13.60 -22.93 4.41
C ASP A 270 -13.26 -22.09 3.17
N TYR A 271 -14.25 -21.83 2.30
CA TYR A 271 -14.07 -20.90 1.18
C TYR A 271 -13.73 -19.49 1.66
N ASN A 272 -14.46 -18.97 2.65
CA ASN A 272 -14.23 -17.64 3.18
C ASN A 272 -12.85 -17.48 3.81
N GLU A 273 -12.32 -18.51 4.49
CA GLU A 273 -10.98 -18.51 5.05
C GLU A 273 -9.91 -18.40 3.94
N ILE A 274 -10.03 -19.21 2.88
CA ILE A 274 -9.12 -19.16 1.73
C ILE A 274 -9.24 -17.84 0.96
N PHE A 275 -10.46 -17.32 0.79
CA PHE A 275 -10.69 -16.02 0.17
C PHE A 275 -10.02 -14.89 0.97
N GLN A 276 -10.22 -14.82 2.28
CA GLN A 276 -9.60 -13.78 3.11
C GLN A 276 -8.08 -13.85 3.03
N LEU A 277 -7.52 -15.07 3.00
CA LEU A 277 -6.10 -15.28 2.79
C LEU A 277 -5.64 -14.83 1.41
N LEU A 278 -6.42 -15.07 0.36
CA LEU A 278 -6.12 -14.55 -0.98
C LEU A 278 -6.13 -13.01 -0.99
N ALA A 279 -7.16 -12.37 -0.43
CA ALA A 279 -7.26 -10.92 -0.35
C ALA A 279 -6.07 -10.31 0.41
N PHE A 280 -5.67 -10.93 1.52
CA PHE A 280 -4.47 -10.55 2.27
C PHE A 280 -3.21 -10.61 1.41
N ASN A 281 -2.95 -11.75 0.75
CA ASN A 281 -1.74 -11.92 -0.06
C ASN A 281 -1.75 -11.02 -1.30
N ARG A 282 -2.92 -10.75 -1.92
CA ARG A 282 -3.07 -9.77 -2.99
C ARG A 282 -2.71 -8.36 -2.52
N GLN A 283 -3.17 -7.96 -1.34
CA GLN A 283 -2.84 -6.66 -0.76
C GLN A 283 -1.34 -6.54 -0.46
N TYR A 284 -0.75 -7.59 0.12
CA TYR A 284 0.68 -7.66 0.40
C TYR A 284 1.51 -7.58 -0.89
N GLU A 285 1.10 -8.30 -1.95
CA GLU A 285 1.74 -8.25 -3.27
C GLU A 285 1.73 -6.82 -3.84
N VAL A 286 0.56 -6.16 -3.84
CA VAL A 286 0.42 -4.78 -4.35
C VAL A 286 1.37 -3.82 -3.64
N PHE A 287 1.43 -3.89 -2.31
CA PHE A 287 2.31 -3.02 -1.54
C PHE A 287 3.79 -3.36 -1.73
N THR A 288 4.14 -4.64 -1.81
CA THR A 288 5.53 -5.08 -2.08
C THR A 288 5.99 -4.58 -3.45
N ARG A 289 5.17 -4.70 -4.49
CA ARG A 289 5.47 -4.19 -5.84
C ARG A 289 5.66 -2.67 -5.84
N LYS A 290 4.79 -1.94 -5.15
CA LYS A 290 4.89 -0.47 -5.04
C LYS A 290 6.22 -0.08 -4.38
N LEU A 291 6.51 -0.63 -3.20
CA LEU A 291 7.74 -0.35 -2.47
C LEU A 291 8.99 -0.73 -3.27
N LEU A 292 8.98 -1.87 -3.97
CA LEU A 292 10.09 -2.31 -4.82
C LEU A 292 10.37 -1.29 -5.95
N CYS A 293 9.34 -0.87 -6.69
CA CYS A 293 9.47 0.12 -7.76
C CYS A 293 9.99 1.48 -7.26
N ASP A 294 9.51 1.91 -6.09
CA ASP A 294 9.96 3.14 -5.45
C ASP A 294 11.44 3.03 -5.01
N VAL A 295 11.87 1.90 -4.45
CA VAL A 295 13.27 1.65 -4.07
C VAL A 295 14.19 1.59 -5.29
N GLU A 296 13.77 0.97 -6.39
CA GLU A 296 14.51 0.98 -7.66
C GLU A 296 14.76 2.41 -8.13
N THR A 297 13.72 3.25 -8.09
CA THR A 297 13.81 4.68 -8.45
C THR A 297 14.72 5.46 -7.50
N MET A 298 14.64 5.20 -6.18
CA MET A 298 15.52 5.80 -5.18
C MET A 298 16.98 5.45 -5.44
N LEU A 299 17.28 4.20 -5.80
CA LEU A 299 18.65 3.75 -6.07
C LEU A 299 19.23 4.34 -7.33
N GLN A 300 18.43 4.47 -8.40
CA GLN A 300 18.84 5.17 -9.61
C GLN A 300 19.24 6.62 -9.29
N ARG A 301 18.40 7.33 -8.51
CA ARG A 301 18.71 8.70 -8.05
C ARG A 301 19.95 8.73 -7.15
N GLY A 302 20.06 7.78 -6.22
CA GLY A 302 21.21 7.63 -5.33
C GLY A 302 22.53 7.48 -6.09
N ALA A 303 22.55 6.61 -7.11
CA ALA A 303 23.73 6.41 -7.97
C ALA A 303 24.14 7.71 -8.69
N HIS A 304 23.17 8.48 -9.18
CA HIS A 304 23.45 9.81 -9.77
C HIS A 304 24.04 10.79 -8.77
N TYR A 305 23.57 10.80 -7.52
CA TYR A 305 24.15 11.67 -6.50
C TYR A 305 25.55 11.25 -6.09
N VAL A 306 25.83 9.95 -6.01
CA VAL A 306 27.19 9.43 -5.74
C VAL A 306 28.17 9.87 -6.82
N ASP A 307 27.79 9.75 -8.10
CA ASP A 307 28.61 10.24 -9.22
C ASP A 307 28.81 11.77 -9.16
N ARG A 308 27.75 12.51 -8.83
CA ARG A 308 27.82 13.97 -8.70
C ARG A 308 28.73 14.42 -7.55
N VAL A 309 28.72 13.73 -6.41
CA VAL A 309 29.66 14.05 -5.31
C VAL A 309 31.10 13.87 -5.77
N LYS A 310 31.42 12.78 -6.48
CA LYS A 310 32.78 12.56 -7.01
C LYS A 310 33.21 13.71 -7.91
N LYS A 311 32.35 14.12 -8.85
CA LYS A 311 32.62 15.25 -9.76
C LYS A 311 32.83 16.57 -9.02
N VAL A 312 32.03 16.86 -7.99
CA VAL A 312 32.19 18.09 -7.20
C VAL A 312 33.47 18.05 -6.37
N LEU A 313 33.86 16.88 -5.83
CA LEU A 313 35.14 16.71 -5.13
C LEU A 313 36.32 16.91 -6.08
N GLU A 314 36.28 16.36 -7.30
CA GLU A 314 37.28 16.59 -8.34
C GLU A 314 37.41 18.08 -8.68
N GLU A 315 36.29 18.77 -8.92
CA GLU A 315 36.23 20.22 -9.18
C GLU A 315 36.81 21.04 -8.01
N LEU A 316 36.53 20.64 -6.77
CA LEU A 316 37.11 21.25 -5.57
C LEU A 316 38.62 21.04 -5.49
N HIS A 317 39.09 19.80 -5.71
CA HIS A 317 40.52 19.49 -5.73
C HIS A 317 41.25 20.35 -6.74
N ASP A 318 40.78 20.42 -7.99
CA ASP A 318 41.39 21.24 -9.04
C ASP A 318 41.36 22.74 -8.72
N THR A 319 40.30 23.20 -8.04
CA THR A 319 40.17 24.59 -7.63
C THR A 319 41.20 24.98 -6.58
N VAL A 320 41.51 24.10 -5.62
CA VAL A 320 42.43 24.37 -4.51
C VAL A 320 43.85 23.87 -4.75
N LYS A 321 44.08 23.02 -5.75
CA LYS A 321 45.39 22.43 -6.06
C LYS A 321 46.43 23.52 -6.34
N TYR A 322 47.57 23.43 -5.67
CA TYR A 322 48.74 24.31 -5.87
C TYR A 322 48.49 25.81 -5.63
N LYS A 323 47.40 26.19 -4.96
CA LYS A 323 47.09 27.58 -4.61
C LYS A 323 47.28 27.81 -3.12
N THR A 324 47.98 28.89 -2.77
CA THR A 324 48.14 29.36 -1.38
C THR A 324 46.90 30.06 -0.85
N ALA A 325 46.11 30.66 -1.73
CA ALA A 325 44.82 31.29 -1.41
C ALA A 325 43.86 31.16 -2.60
N VAL A 326 42.58 30.93 -2.33
CA VAL A 326 41.51 30.83 -3.34
C VAL A 326 40.42 31.83 -2.98
N PRO A 327 39.90 32.63 -3.94
CA PRO A 327 38.78 33.53 -3.69
C PRO A 327 37.55 32.79 -3.15
N THR A 328 36.93 33.32 -2.10
CA THR A 328 35.73 32.76 -1.45
C THR A 328 34.55 32.65 -2.42
N VAL A 329 34.38 33.64 -3.29
CA VAL A 329 33.37 33.66 -4.37
C VAL A 329 33.50 32.50 -5.36
N THR A 330 34.67 31.86 -5.43
CA THR A 330 34.90 30.69 -6.30
C THR A 330 34.70 29.39 -5.53
N VAL A 331 35.17 29.30 -4.29
CA VAL A 331 35.21 28.01 -3.55
C VAL A 331 33.96 27.76 -2.70
N TYR A 332 33.34 28.78 -2.10
CA TYR A 332 32.14 28.60 -1.26
C TYR A 332 30.95 28.01 -2.03
N PRO A 333 30.65 28.43 -3.28
CA PRO A 333 29.60 27.79 -4.07
C PRO A 333 29.84 26.29 -4.29
N LEU A 334 31.11 25.87 -4.43
CA LEU A 334 31.45 24.45 -4.60
C LEU A 334 31.24 23.65 -3.31
N PHE A 335 31.58 24.21 -2.14
CA PHE A 335 31.29 23.58 -0.86
C PHE A 335 29.78 23.46 -0.60
N ALA A 336 29.01 24.52 -0.88
CA ALA A 336 27.56 24.46 -0.78
C ALA A 336 26.96 23.41 -1.73
N LYS A 337 27.44 23.36 -3.00
CA LYS A 337 27.05 22.34 -3.98
C LYS A 337 27.39 20.92 -3.52
N LEU A 338 28.53 20.72 -2.87
CA LEU A 338 28.94 19.44 -2.28
C LEU A 338 27.97 19.03 -1.17
N TRP A 339 27.69 19.94 -0.24
CA TRP A 339 26.73 19.72 0.84
C TRP A 339 25.33 19.39 0.32
N GLN A 340 24.78 20.17 -0.61
CA GLN A 340 23.45 19.94 -1.16
C GLN A 340 23.34 18.58 -1.85
N THR A 341 24.39 18.17 -2.57
CA THR A 341 24.44 16.84 -3.20
C THR A 341 24.51 15.73 -2.14
N TRP A 342 25.29 15.94 -1.07
CA TRP A 342 25.35 15.03 0.07
C TRP A 342 24.01 14.91 0.80
N ARG A 343 23.33 16.04 1.05
CA ARG A 343 21.99 16.07 1.67
C ARG A 343 20.97 15.34 0.83
N ALA A 344 21.04 15.42 -0.49
CA ALA A 344 20.19 14.64 -1.40
C ALA A 344 20.41 13.12 -1.25
N MET A 345 21.65 12.67 -1.01
CA MET A 345 21.92 11.27 -0.65
C MET A 345 21.36 10.91 0.72
N GLN A 346 21.47 11.79 1.73
CA GLN A 346 20.90 11.54 3.07
C GLN A 346 19.39 11.38 2.99
N ASN A 347 18.71 12.24 2.23
CA ASN A 347 17.28 12.13 1.98
C ASN A 347 16.92 10.81 1.28
N THR A 348 17.72 10.38 0.30
CA THR A 348 17.51 9.09 -0.38
C THR A 348 17.69 7.91 0.58
N MET A 349 18.72 7.94 1.44
CA MET A 349 18.96 6.93 2.46
C MET A 349 17.81 6.84 3.48
N TYR A 350 17.27 7.99 3.90
CA TYR A 350 16.10 8.05 4.77
C TYR A 350 14.89 7.36 4.13
N LEU A 351 14.65 7.58 2.84
CA LEU A 351 13.57 6.94 2.10
C LEU A 351 13.75 5.42 1.98
N VAL A 352 14.96 4.95 1.64
CA VAL A 352 15.28 3.51 1.60
C VAL A 352 15.04 2.86 2.96
N SER A 353 15.49 3.51 4.03
CA SER A 353 15.28 3.04 5.41
C SER A 353 13.80 3.00 5.80
N THR A 354 13.02 4.00 5.35
CA THR A 354 11.57 4.05 5.56
C THR A 354 10.86 2.90 4.84
N ALA A 355 11.19 2.65 3.57
CA ALA A 355 10.65 1.53 2.80
C ALA A 355 10.99 0.19 3.47
N ASN A 356 12.24 0.01 3.90
CA ASN A 356 12.68 -1.21 4.58
C ASN A 356 11.92 -1.45 5.90
N ARG A 357 11.78 -0.41 6.73
CA ARG A 357 10.99 -0.47 7.96
C ARG A 357 9.53 -0.88 7.70
N LEU A 358 8.91 -0.28 6.69
CA LEU A 358 7.54 -0.63 6.31
C LEU A 358 7.42 -2.09 5.90
N MET A 359 8.36 -2.57 5.08
CA MET A 359 8.39 -3.97 4.69
C MET A 359 8.54 -4.90 5.90
N SER A 360 9.39 -4.55 6.87
CA SER A 360 9.51 -5.32 8.12
C SER A 360 8.18 -5.39 8.89
N VAL A 361 7.42 -4.29 8.96
CA VAL A 361 6.09 -4.29 9.58
C VAL A 361 5.12 -5.17 8.80
N LEU A 362 5.10 -5.08 7.47
CA LEU A 362 4.24 -5.93 6.63
C LEU A 362 4.56 -7.41 6.81
N THR A 363 5.84 -7.77 6.82
CA THR A 363 6.29 -9.16 7.06
C THR A 363 5.87 -9.65 8.44
N SER A 364 5.97 -8.83 9.47
CA SER A 364 5.50 -9.20 10.82
C SER A 364 4.00 -9.50 10.84
N ILE A 365 3.17 -8.74 10.12
CA ILE A 365 1.74 -9.02 9.96
C ILE A 365 1.52 -10.33 9.19
N GLN A 366 2.28 -10.57 8.13
CA GLN A 366 2.21 -11.80 7.33
C GLN A 366 2.56 -13.06 8.14
N GLU A 367 3.57 -12.99 9.00
CA GLU A 367 3.99 -14.10 9.88
C GLU A 367 2.90 -14.53 10.88
N GLN A 368 1.98 -13.61 11.22
CA GLN A 368 0.83 -13.89 12.09
C GLN A 368 -0.34 -14.56 11.34
N THR A 369 -0.21 -14.78 10.03
CA THR A 369 -1.25 -15.38 9.19
C THR A 369 -0.93 -16.85 8.93
N LYS A 370 -1.85 -17.75 9.30
CA LYS A 370 -1.70 -19.20 9.11
C LYS A 370 -2.39 -19.64 7.83
N ILE A 371 -1.81 -20.63 7.15
CA ILE A 371 -2.41 -21.25 5.97
C ILE A 371 -3.12 -22.54 6.42
N PRO A 372 -4.43 -22.69 6.17
CA PRO A 372 -5.16 -23.92 6.48
C PRO A 372 -4.87 -24.98 5.41
N TYR A 373 -3.70 -25.63 5.50
CA TYR A 373 -3.23 -26.59 4.49
C TYR A 373 -4.21 -27.75 4.26
N ASN A 374 -4.90 -28.23 5.29
CA ASN A 374 -5.92 -29.27 5.18
C ASN A 374 -7.07 -28.88 4.23
N VAL A 375 -7.53 -27.63 4.28
CA VAL A 375 -8.56 -27.10 3.37
C VAL A 375 -7.97 -26.86 1.99
N LEU A 376 -6.80 -26.24 1.94
CA LEU A 376 -6.13 -25.85 0.71
C LEU A 376 -5.81 -27.06 -0.18
N ASP A 377 -5.27 -28.13 0.39
CA ASP A 377 -4.90 -29.35 -0.34
C ASP A 377 -6.14 -30.03 -0.95
N ILE A 378 -7.27 -30.02 -0.26
CA ILE A 378 -8.55 -30.54 -0.78
C ILE A 378 -9.03 -29.67 -1.95
N MET A 379 -8.96 -28.34 -1.83
CA MET A 379 -9.35 -27.41 -2.88
C MET A 379 -8.46 -27.49 -4.13
N LEU A 380 -7.19 -27.87 -3.96
CA LEU A 380 -6.21 -28.06 -5.03
C LEU A 380 -6.19 -29.47 -5.62
N SER A 381 -6.94 -30.41 -5.04
CA SER A 381 -6.92 -31.81 -5.46
C SER A 381 -7.27 -31.97 -6.94
N GLY A 382 -6.29 -32.48 -7.71
CA GLY A 382 -6.37 -32.70 -9.14
C GLY A 382 -6.19 -31.45 -10.02
N LYS A 383 -5.72 -30.33 -9.46
CA LYS A 383 -5.50 -29.07 -10.18
C LYS A 383 -4.02 -28.79 -10.42
N GLU A 384 -3.73 -28.16 -11.55
CA GLU A 384 -2.42 -27.55 -11.83
C GLU A 384 -2.43 -26.10 -11.34
N ILE A 385 -1.40 -25.68 -10.62
CA ILE A 385 -1.28 -24.30 -10.14
C ILE A 385 -0.87 -23.41 -11.30
N LEU A 386 -1.80 -22.54 -11.72
CA LEU A 386 -1.53 -21.55 -12.76
C LEU A 386 -1.00 -20.26 -12.16
N SER A 387 -0.08 -19.61 -12.88
CA SER A 387 0.30 -18.23 -12.64
C SER A 387 -0.75 -17.25 -13.17
N ASP A 388 -0.79 -16.04 -12.60
CA ASP A 388 -1.66 -14.99 -13.14
C ASP A 388 -1.34 -14.63 -14.59
N GLN A 389 -0.06 -14.69 -15.00
CA GLN A 389 0.32 -14.46 -16.39
C GLN A 389 -0.34 -15.47 -17.34
N GLU A 390 -0.41 -16.74 -16.92
CA GLU A 390 -1.08 -17.80 -17.67
C GLU A 390 -2.59 -17.59 -17.72
N ARG A 391 -3.22 -17.22 -16.59
CA ARG A 391 -4.66 -16.85 -16.55
C ARG A 391 -4.99 -15.69 -17.49
N MET A 392 -4.14 -14.66 -17.47
CA MET A 392 -4.30 -13.45 -18.29
C MET A 392 -4.11 -13.71 -19.79
N CYS A 393 -3.34 -14.74 -20.15
CA CYS A 393 -3.02 -15.08 -21.54
C CYS A 393 -3.68 -16.38 -22.04
N GLY A 394 -4.67 -16.90 -21.31
CA GLY A 394 -5.36 -18.14 -21.66
C GLY A 394 -5.91 -18.12 -23.08
N ARG A 395 -5.75 -19.24 -23.80
CA ARG A 395 -6.22 -19.36 -25.19
C ARG A 395 -7.75 -19.35 -25.23
N ILE A 396 -8.28 -18.81 -26.32
CA ILE A 396 -9.72 -18.73 -26.58
C ILE A 396 -9.98 -19.28 -27.97
N SER A 397 -11.04 -20.07 -28.10
CA SER A 397 -11.43 -20.67 -29.37
C SER A 397 -11.89 -19.60 -30.37
N MET A 398 -11.91 -19.95 -31.67
CA MET A 398 -12.44 -19.04 -32.68
C MET A 398 -13.93 -18.79 -32.50
N GLU A 399 -14.69 -19.82 -32.11
CA GLU A 399 -16.12 -19.73 -31.83
C GLU A 399 -16.42 -18.75 -30.68
N ASP A 400 -15.67 -18.86 -29.58
CA ASP A 400 -15.79 -17.95 -28.45
C ASP A 400 -15.50 -16.50 -28.85
N ARG A 401 -14.47 -16.26 -29.68
CA ARG A 401 -14.15 -14.91 -30.17
C ARG A 401 -15.28 -14.32 -31.00
N LEU A 402 -15.89 -15.12 -31.88
CA LEU A 402 -17.05 -14.70 -32.67
C LEU A 402 -18.25 -14.38 -31.76
N SER A 403 -18.48 -15.19 -30.72
CA SER A 403 -19.56 -14.97 -29.75
C SER A 403 -19.39 -13.65 -28.98
N LEU A 404 -18.15 -13.31 -28.60
CA LEU A 404 -17.80 -12.07 -27.91
C LEU A 404 -18.00 -10.84 -28.82
N GLY A 405 -17.56 -10.94 -30.08
CA GLY A 405 -17.73 -9.87 -31.07
C GLY A 405 -19.20 -9.55 -31.38
N ALA A 406 -20.13 -10.48 -31.14
CA ALA A 406 -21.56 -10.26 -31.30
C ALA A 406 -22.19 -9.45 -30.14
N LEU A 407 -21.49 -9.26 -29.02
CA LEU A 407 -21.99 -8.50 -27.88
C LEU A 407 -21.91 -7.00 -28.18
N LYS A 408 -23.04 -6.29 -27.99
CA LYS A 408 -23.17 -4.86 -28.35
C LYS A 408 -22.17 -3.93 -27.65
N ASN A 409 -21.74 -4.30 -26.46
CA ASN A 409 -20.87 -3.51 -25.59
C ASN A 409 -19.44 -4.07 -25.50
N TYR A 410 -19.07 -4.95 -26.42
CA TYR A 410 -17.74 -5.54 -26.50
C TYR A 410 -16.67 -4.54 -26.93
N VAL A 411 -15.47 -4.66 -26.35
CA VAL A 411 -14.28 -3.95 -26.75
C VAL A 411 -13.12 -4.94 -26.82
N ALA A 412 -12.54 -5.12 -28.01
CA ALA A 412 -11.35 -5.94 -28.19
C ALA A 412 -10.15 -5.29 -27.48
N TYR A 413 -9.30 -6.10 -26.85
CA TYR A 413 -8.14 -5.61 -26.09
C TYR A 413 -7.13 -4.86 -26.98
N ASP A 414 -6.98 -5.24 -28.25
CA ASP A 414 -6.00 -4.59 -29.14
C ASP A 414 -6.47 -3.24 -29.70
N SER A 415 -7.65 -2.75 -29.30
CA SER A 415 -8.26 -1.50 -29.78
C SER A 415 -7.97 -0.26 -28.91
N PHE A 416 -7.01 -0.33 -27.98
CA PHE A 416 -6.69 0.82 -27.12
C PHE A 416 -5.89 1.89 -27.87
N SER A 417 -6.49 3.06 -28.09
CA SER A 417 -5.86 4.19 -28.78
C SER A 417 -5.44 5.31 -27.83
N THR A 418 -6.04 5.43 -26.65
CA THR A 418 -5.70 6.46 -25.66
C THR A 418 -5.28 5.89 -24.29
N PRO A 419 -4.53 6.63 -23.46
CA PRO A 419 -4.14 6.20 -22.12
C PRO A 419 -5.34 5.89 -21.20
N ASN A 420 -6.44 6.64 -21.35
CA ASN A 420 -7.67 6.44 -20.58
C ASN A 420 -8.43 5.16 -21.01
N ASP A 421 -8.15 4.64 -22.20
CA ASP A 421 -8.74 3.39 -22.66
C ASP A 421 -8.16 2.16 -21.94
N ARG A 422 -7.02 2.30 -21.26
CA ARG A 422 -6.33 1.23 -20.54
C ARG A 422 -6.85 1.01 -19.11
N TYR A 423 -7.68 1.90 -18.58
CA TYR A 423 -8.18 1.75 -17.22
C TYR A 423 -9.29 0.69 -17.17
N VAL A 424 -8.97 -0.47 -16.61
CA VAL A 424 -9.92 -1.55 -16.33
C VAL A 424 -10.38 -1.43 -14.88
N GLN A 425 -11.70 -1.43 -14.67
CA GLN A 425 -12.30 -1.38 -13.33
C GLN A 425 -11.89 -2.60 -12.51
N PHE A 426 -11.99 -2.46 -11.19
CA PHE A 426 -11.64 -3.50 -10.22
C PHE A 426 -10.24 -4.08 -10.44
N LEU A 427 -9.30 -3.23 -10.85
CA LEU A 427 -7.90 -3.58 -11.10
C LEU A 427 -7.70 -4.74 -12.08
N GLY A 428 -8.67 -4.99 -12.97
CA GLY A 428 -8.59 -6.07 -13.95
C GLY A 428 -8.94 -7.45 -13.39
N PHE A 429 -9.53 -7.57 -12.20
CA PHE A 429 -10.18 -8.80 -11.76
C PHE A 429 -11.50 -9.04 -12.51
N CYS A 430 -11.92 -10.31 -12.59
CA CYS A 430 -13.17 -10.69 -13.23
C CYS A 430 -14.37 -10.07 -12.50
N ALA A 431 -15.09 -9.15 -13.17
CA ALA A 431 -16.16 -8.38 -12.54
C ALA A 431 -17.35 -9.23 -12.03
N VAL A 432 -17.55 -10.43 -12.57
CA VAL A 432 -18.60 -11.35 -12.11
C VAL A 432 -18.15 -12.15 -10.88
N CYS A 433 -16.91 -12.65 -10.88
CA CYS A 433 -16.38 -13.47 -9.79
C CYS A 433 -16.21 -12.67 -8.49
N LEU A 434 -15.96 -11.37 -8.59
CA LEU A 434 -15.89 -10.46 -7.45
C LEU A 434 -17.20 -10.37 -6.65
N GLY A 435 -18.35 -10.68 -7.25
CA GLY A 435 -19.64 -10.71 -6.54
C GLY A 435 -19.70 -11.73 -5.39
N VAL A 436 -18.77 -12.68 -5.36
CA VAL A 436 -18.57 -13.65 -4.28
C VAL A 436 -17.16 -13.59 -3.69
N GLY A 437 -16.43 -12.49 -3.92
CA GLY A 437 -15.08 -12.26 -3.41
C GLY A 437 -13.96 -12.95 -4.18
N ALA A 438 -14.25 -13.68 -5.26
CA ALA A 438 -13.19 -14.39 -5.97
C ALA A 438 -12.32 -13.43 -6.80
N LEU A 439 -11.10 -13.16 -6.30
CA LEU A 439 -10.09 -12.27 -6.89
C LEU A 439 -9.34 -12.95 -8.05
N ILE A 440 -10.07 -13.34 -9.09
CA ILE A 440 -9.54 -14.06 -10.27
C ILE A 440 -9.16 -13.02 -11.35
N PRO A 441 -7.90 -12.99 -11.83
CA PRO A 441 -7.49 -12.08 -12.90
C PRO A 441 -8.31 -12.28 -14.18
N SER A 442 -8.54 -11.20 -14.91
CA SER A 442 -9.18 -11.27 -16.22
C SER A 442 -8.23 -11.81 -17.28
N ASN A 443 -8.77 -12.60 -18.22
CA ASN A 443 -8.06 -13.01 -19.42
C ASN A 443 -8.12 -11.90 -20.47
N MET A 444 -6.96 -11.32 -20.78
CA MET A 444 -6.84 -10.21 -21.74
C MET A 444 -7.30 -10.60 -23.15
N LYS A 445 -7.21 -11.88 -23.53
CA LYS A 445 -7.66 -12.36 -24.83
C LYS A 445 -9.18 -12.34 -24.97
N ILE A 446 -9.93 -12.32 -23.87
CA ILE A 446 -11.40 -12.22 -23.90
C ILE A 446 -11.78 -10.82 -24.38
N GLY A 447 -10.99 -9.80 -24.06
CA GLY A 447 -11.38 -8.41 -24.25
C GLY A 447 -12.18 -7.88 -23.05
N LEU A 448 -12.84 -6.74 -23.24
CA LEU A 448 -13.54 -6.01 -22.19
C LEU A 448 -15.00 -5.80 -22.54
N ILE A 449 -15.84 -5.58 -21.53
CA ILE A 449 -17.22 -5.12 -21.70
C ILE A 449 -17.33 -3.69 -21.17
N LYS A 450 -17.89 -2.79 -22.00
CA LYS A 450 -18.09 -1.38 -21.65
C LYS A 450 -19.48 -1.17 -21.03
N CYS A 451 -19.56 -0.51 -19.89
CA CYS A 451 -20.81 -0.08 -19.28
C CYS A 451 -20.64 1.32 -18.67
N GLN A 452 -21.56 2.25 -18.96
CA GLN A 452 -21.57 3.61 -18.40
C GLN A 452 -20.20 4.32 -18.48
N GLY A 453 -19.50 4.18 -19.61
CA GLY A 453 -18.16 4.77 -19.81
C GLY A 453 -17.00 4.02 -19.15
N ARG A 454 -17.28 3.05 -18.27
CA ARG A 454 -16.30 2.18 -17.60
C ARG A 454 -16.10 0.87 -18.38
N ARG A 455 -14.98 0.19 -18.13
CA ARG A 455 -14.60 -1.07 -18.79
C ARG A 455 -14.29 -2.15 -17.76
N TYR A 456 -14.79 -3.35 -18.00
CA TYR A 456 -14.70 -4.48 -17.09
C TYR A 456 -14.06 -5.68 -17.79
N GLY A 457 -13.22 -6.42 -17.05
CA GLY A 457 -12.57 -7.64 -17.53
C GLY A 457 -13.22 -8.91 -16.97
N PHE A 458 -12.93 -10.06 -17.60
CA PHE A 458 -13.52 -11.36 -17.26
C PHE A 458 -12.49 -12.49 -17.38
N CYS A 459 -12.63 -13.53 -16.55
CA CYS A 459 -11.79 -14.74 -16.62
C CYS A 459 -12.28 -15.76 -17.66
N SER A 460 -13.57 -15.71 -18.05
CA SER A 460 -14.13 -16.62 -19.05
C SER A 460 -15.19 -15.95 -19.94
N VAL A 461 -15.39 -16.51 -21.13
CA VAL A 461 -16.38 -16.05 -22.11
C VAL A 461 -17.79 -16.10 -21.53
N LYS A 462 -18.10 -17.13 -20.73
CA LYS A 462 -19.38 -17.27 -20.02
C LYS A 462 -19.63 -16.08 -19.10
N MET A 463 -18.62 -15.68 -18.31
CA MET A 463 -18.75 -14.52 -17.41
C MET A 463 -18.94 -13.22 -18.18
N ALA A 464 -18.19 -12.99 -19.26
CA ALA A 464 -18.35 -11.81 -20.11
C ALA A 464 -19.74 -11.73 -20.75
N ALA A 465 -20.24 -12.84 -21.28
CA ALA A 465 -21.56 -12.92 -21.91
C ALA A 465 -22.71 -12.70 -20.92
N LYS A 466 -22.57 -13.19 -19.68
CA LYS A 466 -23.56 -12.94 -18.61
C LYS A 466 -23.55 -11.49 -18.16
N PHE A 467 -22.35 -10.94 -17.90
CA PHE A 467 -22.21 -9.54 -17.54
C PHE A 467 -22.76 -8.60 -18.61
N SER A 468 -22.51 -8.88 -19.89
CA SER A 468 -22.99 -8.06 -21.01
C SER A 468 -24.52 -7.89 -21.02
N LYS A 469 -25.28 -8.86 -20.53
CA LYS A 469 -26.75 -8.83 -20.47
C LYS A 469 -27.29 -7.89 -19.39
N ASP A 470 -26.63 -7.83 -18.23
CA ASP A 470 -27.02 -6.97 -17.12
C ASP A 470 -25.79 -6.48 -16.33
N PRO A 471 -25.03 -5.52 -16.87
CA PRO A 471 -23.79 -5.06 -16.24
C PRO A 471 -23.99 -4.45 -14.85
N GLN A 472 -25.07 -3.67 -14.67
CA GLN A 472 -25.29 -2.92 -13.43
C GLN A 472 -25.53 -3.86 -12.26
N ARG A 473 -26.26 -4.95 -12.48
CA ARG A 473 -26.45 -5.98 -11.47
C ARG A 473 -25.14 -6.52 -10.92
N TYR A 474 -24.20 -6.92 -11.78
CA TYR A 474 -22.94 -7.48 -11.30
C TYR A 474 -22.03 -6.44 -10.64
N VAL A 475 -22.04 -5.19 -11.12
CA VAL A 475 -21.37 -4.08 -10.41
C VAL A 475 -21.95 -3.92 -9.00
N ASN A 476 -23.28 -3.98 -8.87
CA ASN A 476 -23.97 -3.95 -7.60
C ASN A 476 -23.60 -5.16 -6.71
N GLU A 477 -23.48 -6.38 -7.29
CA GLU A 477 -22.99 -7.58 -6.58
C GLU A 477 -21.60 -7.37 -5.97
N VAL A 478 -20.68 -6.74 -6.69
CA VAL A 478 -19.34 -6.39 -6.15
C VAL A 478 -19.44 -5.39 -5.01
N LEU A 479 -20.24 -4.32 -5.16
CA LEU A 479 -20.38 -3.29 -4.13
C LEU A 479 -21.04 -3.83 -2.85
N GLU A 480 -22.06 -4.68 -2.99
CA GLU A 480 -22.70 -5.34 -1.85
C GLU A 480 -21.72 -6.28 -1.13
N TYR A 481 -20.93 -7.05 -1.90
CA TYR A 481 -19.91 -7.92 -1.33
C TYR A 481 -18.86 -7.11 -0.55
N ALA A 482 -18.37 -6.00 -1.13
CA ALA A 482 -17.34 -5.15 -0.54
C ALA A 482 -17.80 -4.46 0.75
N ARG A 483 -19.06 -4.02 0.85
CA ARG A 483 -19.60 -3.44 2.09
C ARG A 483 -19.67 -4.44 3.24
N ASN A 484 -19.84 -5.72 2.93
CA ASN A 484 -19.81 -6.79 3.92
C ASN A 484 -18.37 -7.27 4.20
N ASN A 485 -17.40 -6.87 3.37
CA ASN A 485 -15.99 -7.27 3.44
C ASN A 485 -15.08 -6.03 3.26
N PRO A 486 -14.99 -5.13 4.27
CA PRO A 486 -14.38 -3.81 4.10
C PRO A 486 -12.91 -3.82 3.67
N HIS A 487 -12.18 -4.90 3.99
CA HIS A 487 -10.80 -5.13 3.53
C HIS A 487 -10.66 -5.19 1.99
N VAL A 488 -11.74 -5.43 1.25
CA VAL A 488 -11.74 -5.45 -0.22
C VAL A 488 -11.91 -4.05 -0.82
N ILE A 489 -12.50 -3.10 -0.09
CA ILE A 489 -12.84 -1.77 -0.61
C ILE A 489 -11.57 -1.03 -1.07
N ASN A 490 -10.56 -0.97 -0.21
CA ASN A 490 -9.29 -0.33 -0.53
C ASN A 490 -8.44 -1.17 -1.48
N LEU A 491 -8.52 -2.50 -1.38
CA LEU A 491 -7.84 -3.41 -2.31
C LEU A 491 -8.29 -3.17 -3.77
N LEU A 492 -9.59 -3.00 -4.01
CA LEU A 492 -10.14 -2.78 -5.35
C LEU A 492 -10.19 -1.31 -5.76
N ASN A 493 -9.80 -0.38 -4.88
CA ASN A 493 -9.88 1.06 -5.09
C ASN A 493 -11.30 1.55 -5.42
N ILE A 494 -12.29 1.14 -4.61
CA ILE A 494 -13.72 1.41 -4.82
C ILE A 494 -14.38 2.19 -3.67
N VAL A 495 -13.61 2.99 -2.92
CA VAL A 495 -14.12 3.79 -1.80
C VAL A 495 -15.24 4.74 -2.24
N GLU A 496 -15.01 5.49 -3.33
CA GLU A 496 -15.99 6.44 -3.87
C GLU A 496 -17.26 5.73 -4.37
N ASP A 497 -17.08 4.59 -5.05
CA ASP A 497 -18.21 3.79 -5.53
C ASP A 497 -19.03 3.26 -4.34
N ALA A 498 -18.39 2.68 -3.31
CA ALA A 498 -19.07 2.21 -2.11
C ALA A 498 -19.80 3.35 -1.36
N PHE A 499 -19.17 4.53 -1.27
CA PHE A 499 -19.77 5.72 -0.66
C PHE A 499 -21.02 6.19 -1.40
N SER A 500 -21.01 6.15 -2.74
CA SER A 500 -22.13 6.62 -3.57
C SER A 500 -23.45 5.86 -3.33
N VAL A 501 -23.34 4.63 -2.82
CA VAL A 501 -24.48 3.74 -2.62
C VAL A 501 -24.72 3.35 -1.15
N LYS A 502 -23.98 3.94 -0.20
CA LYS A 502 -24.00 3.61 1.23
C LYS A 502 -25.38 3.65 1.90
N ASP A 503 -26.30 4.47 1.36
CA ASP A 503 -27.65 4.66 1.91
C ASP A 503 -28.69 3.67 1.34
N ILE A 504 -28.30 2.82 0.39
CA ILE A 504 -29.16 1.83 -0.29
C ILE A 504 -29.07 0.49 0.44
N ASP A 505 -30.20 -0.01 0.98
CA ASP A 505 -30.25 -1.23 1.80
C ASP A 505 -29.92 -2.52 1.04
N ASN A 506 -30.54 -2.70 -0.12
CA ASN A 506 -30.35 -3.89 -0.95
C ASN A 506 -29.98 -3.45 -2.35
N LEU A 507 -28.72 -3.66 -2.73
CA LEU A 507 -28.25 -3.37 -4.09
C LEU A 507 -28.70 -4.41 -5.12
N ILE A 508 -28.98 -5.63 -4.69
CA ILE A 508 -29.30 -6.78 -5.56
C ILE A 508 -30.56 -7.46 -5.03
N THR A 509 -31.41 -7.89 -5.96
CA THR A 509 -32.48 -8.85 -5.69
C THR A 509 -32.09 -10.18 -6.32
N LYS A 510 -31.87 -11.22 -5.51
CA LYS A 510 -31.56 -12.57 -6.03
C LYS A 510 -32.83 -13.14 -6.66
N HIS A 511 -32.74 -13.57 -7.91
CA HIS A 511 -33.85 -14.25 -8.57
C HIS A 511 -33.91 -15.71 -8.13
N GLU A 512 -35.07 -16.17 -7.69
CA GLU A 512 -35.28 -17.59 -7.41
C GLU A 512 -35.42 -18.37 -8.74
N PRO A 513 -34.84 -19.59 -8.84
CA PRO A 513 -35.10 -20.45 -9.98
C PRO A 513 -36.60 -20.70 -10.05
N LYS A 514 -37.19 -20.67 -11.25
CA LYS A 514 -38.59 -21.09 -11.42
C LYS A 514 -38.69 -22.54 -10.98
N THR A 515 -39.25 -22.79 -9.80
CA THR A 515 -39.67 -24.12 -9.36
C THR A 515 -40.76 -24.57 -10.31
N SER A 516 -40.38 -25.27 -11.39
CA SER A 516 -41.35 -25.95 -12.22
C SER A 516 -41.81 -27.19 -11.46
N THR A 517 -42.83 -27.04 -10.63
CA THR A 517 -43.68 -28.14 -10.14
C THR A 517 -44.18 -29.01 -11.32
N GLU A 518 -44.16 -28.49 -12.55
CA GLU A 518 -44.45 -29.22 -13.79
C GLU A 518 -43.35 -30.19 -14.25
N HIS A 519 -42.05 -29.92 -14.02
CA HIS A 519 -41.01 -30.87 -14.47
C HIS A 519 -40.96 -32.13 -13.61
N ILE A 520 -41.30 -32.05 -12.32
CA ILE A 520 -41.36 -33.25 -11.45
C ILE A 520 -42.51 -34.16 -11.92
N TYR A 521 -43.69 -33.60 -12.21
CA TYR A 521 -44.83 -34.36 -12.73
C TYR A 521 -44.57 -34.99 -14.10
N ILE A 522 -43.90 -34.27 -15.02
CA ILE A 522 -43.60 -34.81 -16.36
C ILE A 522 -42.52 -35.89 -16.30
N THR A 523 -41.55 -35.78 -15.39
CA THR A 523 -40.46 -36.76 -15.23
C THR A 523 -40.95 -38.02 -14.53
N GLU A 524 -41.82 -37.89 -13.51
CA GLU A 524 -42.47 -39.03 -12.89
C GLU A 524 -43.47 -39.73 -13.81
N GLN A 525 -44.27 -38.99 -14.60
CA GLN A 525 -45.15 -39.60 -15.60
C GLN A 525 -44.38 -40.33 -16.72
N ARG A 526 -43.23 -39.81 -17.15
CA ARG A 526 -42.35 -40.52 -18.10
C ARG A 526 -41.75 -41.78 -17.49
N ARG A 527 -41.33 -41.73 -16.22
CA ARG A 527 -40.80 -42.89 -15.49
C ARG A 527 -41.87 -43.98 -15.31
N TRP A 528 -43.08 -43.60 -14.92
CA TRP A 528 -44.24 -44.51 -14.80
C TRP A 528 -44.61 -45.15 -16.14
N ARG A 529 -44.60 -44.39 -17.25
CA ARG A 529 -44.89 -44.93 -18.59
C ARG A 529 -43.81 -45.91 -19.09
N LEU A 530 -42.55 -45.73 -18.70
CA LEU A 530 -41.46 -46.63 -19.05
C LEU A 530 -41.50 -47.93 -18.23
N GLU A 531 -41.83 -47.86 -16.94
CA GLU A 531 -42.04 -49.03 -16.08
C GLU A 531 -43.28 -49.84 -16.47
N LEU A 532 -44.37 -49.18 -16.90
CA LEU A 532 -45.55 -49.88 -17.40
C LEU A 532 -45.24 -50.63 -18.72
N ARG A 533 -44.45 -50.03 -19.61
CA ARG A 533 -44.02 -50.66 -20.87
C ARG A 533 -43.06 -51.83 -20.65
N SER A 534 -42.23 -51.80 -19.60
CA SER A 534 -41.36 -52.93 -19.26
C SER A 534 -42.15 -54.10 -18.67
N ARG A 535 -43.13 -53.84 -17.82
CA ARG A 535 -44.03 -54.86 -17.24
C ARG A 535 -44.96 -55.53 -18.27
N ILE A 536 -45.42 -54.77 -19.28
CA ILE A 536 -46.23 -55.34 -20.39
C ILE A 536 -45.37 -56.18 -21.35
N ARG A 537 -44.07 -55.89 -21.47
CA ARG A 537 -43.14 -56.71 -22.28
C ARG A 537 -42.76 -58.02 -21.58
N THR A 538 -42.61 -58.03 -20.25
CA THR A 538 -42.28 -59.25 -19.50
C THR A 538 -43.47 -60.20 -19.33
N SER A 539 -44.72 -59.72 -19.43
CA SER A 539 -45.91 -60.59 -19.38
C SER A 539 -46.23 -61.31 -20.70
N LYS A 540 -45.58 -60.95 -21.82
CA LYS A 540 -45.77 -61.59 -23.14
C LYS A 540 -44.72 -62.64 -23.51
N GLN A 541 -43.77 -62.93 -22.61
CA GLN A 541 -42.77 -64.00 -22.77
C GLN A 541 -42.94 -65.06 -21.68
N LYS A 542 -44.06 -65.77 -21.70
CA LYS A 542 -44.15 -67.15 -21.20
C LYS A 542 -44.71 -68.01 -22.33
N PRO A 543 -43.91 -68.87 -22.98
CA PRO A 543 -44.45 -69.85 -23.90
C PRO A 543 -45.14 -70.95 -23.11
N ILE A 544 -46.36 -71.26 -23.54
CA ILE A 544 -47.07 -72.49 -23.20
C ILE A 544 -46.39 -73.61 -23.97
N ARG A 545 -45.64 -74.47 -23.27
CA ARG A 545 -45.64 -75.94 -23.39
C ARG A 545 -44.63 -76.53 -22.42
#